data_AF-A0A350X978-F1
#
_entry.id   AF-A0A350X978-F1
#
_cell.length_a   1.000
_cell.length_b   1.000
_cell.length_c   1.000
_cell.angle_alpha   90.00
_cell.angle_beta   90.00
_cell.angle_gamma   90.00
#
_symmetry.space_group_name_H-M   'P 1'
#
loop_
_entity.id
_entity.type
_entity.pdbx_description
1 polymer ?
#
loop_
_entity_poly.entity_id
_entity_poly.type
_entity_poly.pdbx_seq_one_letter_code
_entity_poly.pdbx_strand_id
1 'polypeptide(L)'
;MDECAIAPPNRQLIGSGCDRQDKIDRKTNLDAPSMQTSILAAIATAKAENRFVSDRELQAEEERLKQDLARIEAASLLFNQAQSLIDEAIEALNQKFSDEAATFESKENLRLVIEHYLHLIQYSLVTNSTAAIDEYLSNSKYEITDGLSLSVDWIVEALDCIKADRRLTENLAIANNYIDYTIDALLKLKETQNEEISDTSTVKPFWEKIVEIGAQVPESEWAKLPRDLASNFEHYMYGAPKEE
;
A
#
# COMPACT_ATOMS: atom_id res chain seq x y z
N MET A 1 81.70 12.87 -6.12
CA MET A 1 82.12 13.09 -4.73
C MET A 1 80.91 13.60 -3.97
N ASP A 2 80.18 12.87 -3.15
CA ASP A 2 80.00 11.44 -2.88
C ASP A 2 78.70 11.34 -2.07
N GLU A 3 78.11 10.16 -2.07
CA GLU A 3 76.92 9.74 -1.33
C GLU A 3 76.95 10.10 0.17
N CYS A 4 75.76 10.26 0.77
CA CYS A 4 75.44 9.44 1.94
C CYS A 4 73.92 9.35 2.16
N ALA A 5 73.46 8.10 2.15
CA ALA A 5 72.12 7.64 2.46
C ALA A 5 71.84 7.62 3.96
N ILE A 6 70.58 7.83 4.37
CA ILE A 6 70.03 7.27 5.62
C ILE A 6 68.58 6.84 5.36
N ALA A 7 68.35 5.52 5.35
CA ALA A 7 67.05 4.89 5.58
C ALA A 7 66.80 4.72 7.09
N PRO A 8 65.55 4.57 7.54
CA PRO A 8 65.19 3.34 8.27
C PRO A 8 63.72 2.89 7.96
N PRO A 9 63.12 1.89 8.64
CA PRO A 9 63.00 0.54 8.10
C PRO A 9 61.54 0.06 7.92
N ASN A 10 61.45 -1.09 7.26
CA ASN A 10 60.26 -1.83 6.85
C ASN A 10 59.68 -2.69 8.00
N ARG A 11 58.36 -2.70 8.24
CA ARG A 11 57.63 -3.89 8.73
C ARG A 11 56.12 -3.87 8.43
N GLN A 12 55.83 -4.60 7.35
CA GLN A 12 54.62 -5.31 6.92
C GLN A 12 53.46 -5.62 7.91
N LEU A 13 52.24 -5.44 7.34
CA LEU A 13 51.02 -6.30 7.37
C LEU A 13 50.31 -6.47 8.74
N ILE A 14 49.00 -6.60 8.94
CA ILE A 14 47.87 -7.24 8.23
C ILE A 14 46.59 -6.67 8.92
N GLY A 15 45.46 -6.47 8.23
CA GLY A 15 44.19 -6.22 8.95
C GLY A 15 43.03 -5.61 8.16
N SER A 16 42.45 -6.41 7.27
CA SER A 16 40.99 -6.49 7.02
C SER A 16 40.24 -5.21 6.67
N GLY A 17 40.35 -4.81 5.40
CA GLY A 17 39.30 -4.07 4.70
C GLY A 17 38.23 -5.05 4.19
N CYS A 18 37.02 -4.94 4.73
CA CYS A 18 35.72 -5.32 4.14
C CYS A 18 34.72 -5.20 5.30
N ASP A 19 33.96 -4.11 5.38
CA ASP A 19 32.73 -4.04 6.21
C ASP A 19 32.06 -2.64 6.22
N ARG A 20 32.64 -1.61 5.57
CA ARG A 20 32.02 -0.27 5.50
C ARG A 20 31.28 0.03 4.20
N GLN A 21 31.60 -0.64 3.10
CA GLN A 21 30.88 -0.41 1.83
C GLN A 21 29.50 -1.11 1.80
N ASP A 22 29.37 -2.31 2.39
CA ASP A 22 28.11 -3.08 2.36
C ASP A 22 26.95 -2.46 3.15
N LYS A 23 27.21 -1.46 4.01
CA LYS A 23 26.17 -0.73 4.75
C LYS A 23 25.70 0.55 4.06
N ILE A 24 26.42 1.03 3.04
CA ILE A 24 26.03 2.22 2.27
C ILE A 24 25.09 1.81 1.12
N ASP A 25 25.29 0.62 0.54
CA ASP A 25 24.52 0.17 -0.62
C ASP A 25 23.09 -0.32 -0.29
N ARG A 26 22.76 -0.56 0.99
CA ARG A 26 21.40 -0.97 1.41
C ARG A 26 20.44 0.18 1.74
N LYS A 27 20.92 1.43 1.77
CA LYS A 27 20.09 2.61 2.10
C LYS A 27 19.88 3.59 0.95
N THR A 28 20.46 3.34 -0.22
CA THR A 28 20.36 4.24 -1.38
C THR A 28 19.35 3.79 -2.43
N ASN A 29 18.56 2.76 -2.15
CA ASN A 29 17.55 2.22 -3.07
C ASN A 29 16.11 2.42 -2.58
N LEU A 30 15.92 3.38 -1.67
CA LEU A 30 14.61 3.95 -1.37
C LEU A 30 14.54 5.26 -2.16
N ASP A 31 13.88 5.18 -3.31
CA ASP A 31 13.34 6.29 -4.10
C ASP A 31 14.24 7.53 -4.17
N ALA A 32 15.24 7.49 -5.04
CA ALA A 32 15.83 8.74 -5.51
C ALA A 32 14.71 9.60 -6.12
N PRO A 33 14.50 10.85 -5.66
CA PRO A 33 13.43 11.69 -6.18
C PRO A 33 13.58 11.79 -7.69
N SER A 34 12.52 11.53 -8.44
CA SER A 34 12.52 11.37 -9.90
C SER A 34 13.26 12.50 -10.65
N MET A 35 13.29 13.71 -10.10
CA MET A 35 14.09 14.86 -10.58
C MET A 35 15.61 14.61 -10.59
N GLN A 36 16.18 14.04 -9.53
CA GLN A 36 17.60 13.72 -9.49
C GLN A 36 17.95 12.64 -10.52
N THR A 37 17.02 11.72 -10.78
CA THR A 37 17.28 10.60 -11.70
C THR A 37 17.35 11.04 -13.17
N SER A 38 16.55 12.04 -13.58
CA SER A 38 16.49 12.47 -14.99
C SER A 38 17.75 13.25 -15.42
N ILE A 39 18.17 14.23 -14.62
CA ILE A 39 19.41 14.98 -14.88
C ILE A 39 20.64 14.05 -14.81
N LEU A 40 20.66 13.12 -13.85
CA LEU A 40 21.72 12.12 -13.76
C LEU A 40 21.72 11.18 -14.97
N ALA A 41 20.54 10.81 -15.50
CA ALA A 41 20.41 10.00 -16.71
C ALA A 41 20.87 10.76 -17.97
N ALA A 42 20.54 12.04 -18.09
CA ALA A 42 21.02 12.90 -19.17
C ALA A 42 22.56 13.02 -19.14
N ILE A 43 23.14 13.27 -17.95
CA ILE A 43 24.60 13.30 -17.76
C ILE A 43 25.23 11.94 -18.06
N ALA A 44 24.61 10.83 -17.64
CA ALA A 44 25.09 9.48 -17.91
C ALA A 44 25.09 9.17 -19.42
N THR A 45 24.04 9.61 -20.14
CA THR A 45 23.93 9.47 -21.60
C THR A 45 25.00 10.28 -22.31
N ALA A 46 25.15 11.56 -21.96
CA ALA A 46 26.20 12.43 -22.51
C ALA A 46 27.61 11.88 -22.23
N LYS A 47 27.84 11.32 -21.04
CA LYS A 47 29.10 10.67 -20.67
C LYS A 47 29.35 9.40 -21.47
N ALA A 48 28.34 8.56 -21.69
CA ALA A 48 28.45 7.35 -22.49
C ALA A 48 28.82 7.68 -23.96
N GLU A 49 28.31 8.81 -24.46
CA GLU A 49 28.57 9.30 -25.82
C GLU A 49 29.83 10.18 -25.93
N ASN A 50 30.56 10.42 -24.83
CA ASN A 50 31.71 11.35 -24.74
C ASN A 50 31.41 12.74 -25.31
N ARG A 51 30.19 13.25 -25.11
CA ARG A 51 29.80 14.61 -25.52
C ARG A 51 29.35 15.43 -24.33
N PHE A 52 29.25 16.74 -24.55
CA PHE A 52 28.55 17.62 -23.61
C PHE A 52 27.04 17.41 -23.69
N VAL A 53 26.36 17.76 -22.60
CA VAL A 53 24.90 17.82 -22.56
C VAL A 53 24.43 18.75 -23.69
N SER A 54 23.53 18.25 -24.52
CA SER A 54 23.08 18.95 -25.72
C SER A 54 21.72 19.61 -25.51
N ASP A 55 21.36 20.55 -26.37
CA ASP A 55 20.06 21.24 -26.33
C ASP A 55 18.87 20.28 -26.33
N ARG A 56 19.01 19.08 -26.91
CA ARG A 56 17.97 18.03 -26.89
C ARG A 56 17.66 17.57 -25.47
N GLU A 57 18.69 17.33 -24.64
CA GLU A 57 18.49 16.88 -23.26
C GLU A 57 17.96 18.01 -22.39
N LEU A 58 18.42 19.24 -22.62
CA LEU A 58 17.90 20.42 -21.92
C LEU A 58 16.43 20.68 -22.25
N GLN A 59 16.02 20.53 -23.52
CA GLN A 59 14.62 20.67 -23.93
C GLN A 59 13.74 19.56 -23.34
N ALA A 60 14.24 18.32 -23.27
CA ALA A 60 13.52 17.22 -22.62
C ALA A 60 13.29 17.49 -21.13
N GLU A 61 14.28 18.04 -20.43
CA GLU A 61 14.12 18.45 -19.02
C GLU A 61 13.16 19.62 -18.86
N GLU A 62 13.18 20.60 -19.75
CA GLU A 62 12.24 21.73 -19.72
C GLU A 62 10.80 21.26 -19.89
N GLU A 63 10.54 20.34 -20.83
CA GLU A 63 9.21 19.77 -21.04
C GLU A 63 8.73 19.00 -19.81
N ARG A 64 9.61 18.18 -19.21
CA ARG A 64 9.31 17.44 -17.99
C ARG A 64 8.96 18.38 -16.83
N LEU A 65 9.71 19.47 -16.64
CA LEU A 65 9.43 20.46 -15.60
C LEU A 65 8.08 21.15 -15.81
N LYS A 66 7.70 21.45 -17.05
CA LYS A 66 6.37 21.98 -17.37
C LYS A 66 5.26 21.01 -16.98
N GLN A 67 5.47 19.71 -17.24
CA GLN A 67 4.52 18.67 -16.83
C GLN A 67 4.47 18.48 -15.30
N ASP A 68 5.62 18.52 -14.62
CA ASP A 68 5.71 18.45 -13.15
C ASP A 68 4.95 19.62 -12.51
N LEU A 69 5.09 20.82 -13.06
CA LEU A 69 4.39 22.02 -12.59
C LEU A 69 2.87 21.87 -12.76
N ALA A 70 2.40 21.45 -13.94
CA ALA A 70 0.98 21.20 -14.17
C ALA A 70 0.39 20.15 -13.22
N ARG A 71 1.17 19.11 -12.88
CA ARG A 71 0.79 18.09 -11.89
C ARG A 71 0.66 18.65 -10.48
N ILE A 72 1.61 19.47 -10.04
CA ILE A 72 1.58 20.08 -8.70
C ILE A 72 0.44 21.09 -8.60
N GLU A 73 0.18 21.88 -9.64
CA GLU A 73 -0.97 22.77 -9.70
C GLU A 73 -2.28 21.99 -9.54
N ALA A 74 -2.44 20.89 -10.29
CA ALA A 74 -3.58 19.99 -10.18
C ALA A 74 -3.72 19.41 -8.75
N ALA A 75 -2.62 18.97 -8.14
CA ALA A 75 -2.63 18.46 -6.76
C ALA A 75 -3.09 19.54 -5.76
N SER A 76 -2.64 20.78 -5.93
CA SER A 76 -3.03 21.89 -5.06
C SER A 76 -4.50 22.25 -5.19
N LEU A 77 -5.04 22.21 -6.41
CA LEU A 77 -6.45 22.49 -6.69
C LEU A 77 -7.34 21.43 -6.03
N LEU A 78 -6.98 20.16 -6.19
CA LEU A 78 -7.67 19.04 -5.55
C LEU A 78 -7.65 19.18 -4.03
N PHE A 79 -6.49 19.53 -3.44
CA PHE A 79 -6.37 19.75 -2.00
C PHE A 79 -7.29 20.88 -1.50
N ASN A 80 -7.31 22.02 -2.19
CA ASN A 80 -8.14 23.16 -1.80
C ASN A 80 -9.65 22.88 -1.91
N GLN A 81 -10.05 21.99 -2.81
CA GLN A 81 -11.45 21.63 -3.04
C GLN A 81 -11.88 20.34 -2.32
N ALA A 82 -10.94 19.58 -1.75
CA ALA A 82 -11.16 18.24 -1.22
C ALA A 82 -12.36 18.16 -0.27
N GLN A 83 -12.45 19.07 0.71
CA GLN A 83 -13.53 19.05 1.69
C GLN A 83 -14.92 19.20 1.04
N SER A 84 -15.07 20.12 0.09
CA SER A 84 -16.33 20.30 -0.65
C SER A 84 -16.67 19.10 -1.51
N LEU A 85 -15.68 18.46 -2.13
CA LEU A 85 -15.88 17.29 -2.98
C LEU A 85 -16.31 16.07 -2.15
N ILE A 86 -15.70 15.89 -0.97
CA ILE A 86 -16.04 14.79 -0.06
C ILE A 86 -17.48 14.95 0.46
N ASP A 87 -17.87 16.16 0.85
CA ASP A 87 -19.23 16.44 1.31
C ASP A 87 -20.27 16.13 0.23
N GLU A 88 -20.03 16.59 -1.01
CA GLU A 88 -20.91 16.37 -2.16
C GLU A 88 -21.01 14.87 -2.53
N ALA A 89 -19.88 14.15 -2.51
CA ALA A 89 -19.86 12.71 -2.78
C ALA A 89 -20.63 11.91 -1.71
N ILE A 90 -20.50 12.26 -0.43
CA ILE A 90 -21.25 11.61 0.65
C ILE A 90 -22.75 11.90 0.52
N GLU A 91 -23.14 13.11 0.15
CA GLU A 91 -24.54 13.45 -0.11
C GLU A 91 -25.10 12.64 -1.29
N ALA A 92 -24.35 12.52 -2.39
CA ALA A 92 -24.73 11.71 -3.54
C ALA A 92 -24.89 10.22 -3.20
N LEU A 93 -23.97 9.67 -2.39
CA LEU A 93 -24.04 8.29 -1.91
C LEU A 93 -25.24 8.07 -0.99
N ASN A 94 -25.54 9.00 -0.07
CA ASN A 94 -26.71 8.91 0.78
C ASN A 94 -28.02 8.89 -0.03
N GLN A 95 -28.07 9.60 -1.16
CA GLN A 95 -29.22 9.55 -2.06
C GLN A 95 -29.33 8.20 -2.78
N LYS A 96 -28.19 7.60 -3.18
CA LYS A 96 -28.16 6.30 -3.88
C LYS A 96 -28.39 5.09 -2.95
N PHE A 97 -27.89 5.13 -1.72
CA PHE A 97 -27.83 3.99 -0.79
C PHE A 97 -28.57 4.26 0.53
N SER A 98 -29.73 4.93 0.45
CA SER A 98 -30.51 5.42 1.61
C SER A 98 -30.75 4.40 2.74
N ASP A 99 -30.78 3.09 2.43
CA ASP A 99 -31.11 2.04 3.41
C ASP A 99 -29.87 1.48 4.15
N GLU A 100 -28.67 1.53 3.57
CA GLU A 100 -27.45 0.92 4.14
C GLU A 100 -26.48 1.95 4.73
N ALA A 101 -26.47 3.19 4.23
CA ALA A 101 -25.55 4.25 4.67
C ALA A 101 -26.04 5.06 5.89
N ALA A 102 -27.14 4.63 6.54
CA ALA A 102 -27.86 5.46 7.50
C ALA A 102 -27.21 5.57 8.89
N THR A 103 -26.24 4.72 9.24
CA THR A 103 -25.59 4.81 10.56
C THR A 103 -24.62 5.99 10.61
N PHE A 104 -24.55 6.67 11.76
CA PHE A 104 -23.65 7.82 11.92
C PHE A 104 -22.17 7.42 11.75
N GLU A 105 -21.81 6.26 12.32
CA GLU A 105 -20.45 5.71 12.24
C GLU A 105 -20.04 5.38 10.79
N SER A 106 -20.95 4.83 9.96
CA SER A 106 -20.62 4.53 8.56
C SER A 106 -20.33 5.79 7.76
N LYS A 107 -20.99 6.92 8.06
CA LYS A 107 -20.75 8.19 7.37
C LYS A 107 -19.40 8.81 7.74
N GLU A 108 -19.01 8.75 9.01
CA GLU A 108 -17.71 9.24 9.46
C GLU A 108 -16.56 8.36 8.93
N ASN A 109 -16.74 7.03 8.96
CA ASN A 109 -15.77 6.10 8.39
C ASN A 109 -15.64 6.28 6.87
N LEU A 110 -16.76 6.42 6.14
CA LEU A 110 -16.76 6.69 4.71
C LEU A 110 -16.00 7.98 4.39
N ARG A 111 -16.26 9.06 5.15
CA ARG A 111 -15.53 10.33 5.01
C ARG A 111 -14.04 10.14 5.17
N LEU A 112 -13.62 9.48 6.25
CA LEU A 112 -12.21 9.23 6.55
C LEU A 112 -11.54 8.42 5.43
N VAL A 113 -12.21 7.40 4.92
CA VAL A 113 -11.70 6.54 3.85
C VAL A 113 -11.53 7.32 2.55
N ILE A 114 -12.56 8.08 2.12
CA ILE A 114 -12.49 8.91 0.91
C ILE A 114 -11.38 9.96 1.05
N GLU A 115 -11.29 10.62 2.21
CA GLU A 115 -10.24 11.59 2.48
C GLU A 115 -8.84 10.96 2.37
N HIS A 116 -8.66 9.75 2.89
CA HIS A 116 -7.40 9.05 2.79
C HIS A 116 -7.02 8.73 1.34
N TYR A 117 -7.97 8.22 0.53
CA TYR A 117 -7.73 7.97 -0.89
C TYR A 117 -7.40 9.25 -1.66
N LEU A 118 -8.07 10.36 -1.38
CA LEU A 118 -7.73 11.65 -1.99
C LEU A 118 -6.32 12.11 -1.63
N HIS A 119 -5.88 11.92 -0.39
CA HIS A 119 -4.50 12.21 -0.01
C HIS A 119 -3.50 11.30 -0.74
N LEU A 120 -3.79 10.02 -0.91
CA LEU A 120 -2.95 9.11 -1.70
C LEU A 120 -2.83 9.57 -3.16
N ILE A 121 -3.93 10.01 -3.77
CA ILE A 121 -3.94 10.56 -5.13
C ILE A 121 -3.12 11.86 -5.21
N GLN A 122 -3.20 12.72 -4.20
CA GLN A 122 -2.36 13.93 -4.14
C GLN A 122 -0.88 13.58 -4.04
N TYR A 123 -0.52 12.59 -3.22
CA TYR A 123 0.86 12.13 -3.11
C TYR A 123 1.36 11.49 -4.40
N SER A 124 0.53 10.70 -5.10
CA SER A 124 0.91 10.12 -6.40
C SER A 124 1.10 11.19 -7.47
N LEU A 125 0.29 12.26 -7.45
CA LEU A 125 0.46 13.42 -8.35
C LEU A 125 1.78 14.15 -8.11
N VAL A 126 2.15 14.39 -6.85
CA VAL A 126 3.40 15.09 -6.48
C VAL A 126 4.63 14.23 -6.77
N THR A 127 4.57 12.93 -6.49
CA THR A 127 5.70 12.01 -6.68
C THR A 127 5.83 11.50 -8.11
N ASN A 128 4.78 11.67 -8.94
CA ASN A 128 4.67 11.11 -10.28
C ASN A 128 4.77 9.58 -10.30
N SER A 129 4.18 8.93 -9.31
CA SER A 129 4.24 7.48 -9.13
C SER A 129 2.95 6.97 -8.51
N THR A 130 2.46 5.82 -8.97
CA THR A 130 1.33 5.12 -8.36
C THR A 130 1.73 4.29 -7.14
N ALA A 131 3.03 4.24 -6.80
CA ALA A 131 3.55 3.41 -5.73
C ALA A 131 2.87 3.65 -4.37
N ALA A 132 2.51 4.90 -4.06
CA ALA A 132 1.82 5.22 -2.81
C ALA A 132 0.45 4.53 -2.71
N ILE A 133 -0.28 4.46 -3.83
CA ILE A 133 -1.56 3.78 -3.93
C ILE A 133 -1.33 2.26 -3.84
N ASP A 134 -0.37 1.75 -4.61
CA ASP A 134 -0.10 0.31 -4.68
C ASP A 134 0.37 -0.27 -3.34
N GLU A 135 1.24 0.45 -2.63
CA GLU A 135 1.72 0.07 -1.31
C GLU A 135 0.58 0.05 -0.29
N TYR A 136 -0.26 1.08 -0.29
CA TYR A 136 -1.43 1.13 0.59
C TYR A 136 -2.40 -0.01 0.30
N LEU A 137 -2.75 -0.22 -0.97
CA LEU A 137 -3.68 -1.27 -1.40
C LEU A 137 -3.15 -2.69 -1.11
N SER A 138 -1.84 -2.91 -1.29
CA SER A 138 -1.18 -4.17 -0.94
C SER A 138 -1.30 -4.46 0.56
N ASN A 139 -1.10 -3.44 1.41
CA ASN A 139 -1.21 -3.59 2.87
C ASN A 139 -2.68 -3.68 3.33
N SER A 140 -3.59 -3.04 2.60
CA SER A 140 -5.01 -2.91 2.92
C SER A 140 -5.85 -4.15 2.63
N LYS A 141 -5.32 -5.19 1.97
CA LYS A 141 -6.09 -6.34 1.42
C LYS A 141 -7.06 -7.00 2.42
N TYR A 142 -6.83 -6.85 3.73
CA TYR A 142 -7.62 -7.48 4.80
C TYR A 142 -8.26 -6.52 5.82
N GLU A 143 -7.95 -5.21 5.77
CA GLU A 143 -8.30 -4.29 6.88
C GLU A 143 -9.47 -3.34 6.57
N ILE A 144 -9.58 -2.84 5.33
CA ILE A 144 -10.56 -1.77 5.03
C ILE A 144 -12.00 -2.30 4.96
N THR A 145 -12.21 -3.51 4.43
CA THR A 145 -13.56 -4.05 4.22
C THR A 145 -14.13 -4.68 5.49
N ASP A 146 -13.33 -5.49 6.19
CA ASP A 146 -13.77 -6.20 7.40
C ASP A 146 -13.71 -5.32 8.66
N GLY A 147 -12.72 -4.43 8.76
CA GLY A 147 -12.50 -3.59 9.94
C GLY A 147 -13.44 -2.39 10.06
N LEU A 148 -13.87 -1.83 8.92
CA LEU A 148 -14.72 -0.63 8.87
C LEU A 148 -16.16 -0.93 8.39
N SER A 149 -16.50 -2.19 8.15
CA SER A 149 -17.81 -2.62 7.61
C SER A 149 -18.22 -1.86 6.33
N LEU A 150 -17.23 -1.50 5.50
CA LEU A 150 -17.43 -0.66 4.33
C LEU A 150 -17.21 -1.47 3.04
N SER A 151 -18.18 -1.41 2.13
CA SER A 151 -18.04 -2.05 0.82
C SER A 151 -17.14 -1.26 -0.11
N VAL A 152 -16.30 -1.96 -0.88
CA VAL A 152 -15.48 -1.40 -1.96
C VAL A 152 -16.35 -0.64 -2.97
N ASP A 153 -17.60 -1.08 -3.18
CA ASP A 153 -18.54 -0.44 -4.12
C ASP A 153 -18.89 0.99 -3.72
N TRP A 154 -18.98 1.28 -2.41
CA TRP A 154 -19.28 2.63 -1.93
C TRP A 154 -18.08 3.58 -2.18
N ILE A 155 -16.86 3.05 -2.05
CA ILE A 155 -15.63 3.82 -2.29
C ILE A 155 -15.50 4.14 -3.77
N VAL A 156 -15.71 3.15 -4.65
CA VAL A 156 -15.66 3.33 -6.11
C VAL A 156 -16.68 4.36 -6.56
N GLU A 157 -17.92 4.26 -6.11
CA GLU A 157 -18.97 5.22 -6.47
C GLU A 157 -18.68 6.64 -5.93
N ALA A 158 -18.08 6.77 -4.74
CA ALA A 158 -17.62 8.07 -4.25
C ALA A 158 -16.54 8.68 -5.16
N LEU A 159 -15.55 7.88 -5.59
CA LEU A 159 -14.49 8.34 -6.48
C LEU A 159 -15.03 8.70 -7.88
N ASP A 160 -16.01 7.94 -8.39
CA ASP A 160 -16.70 8.26 -9.63
C ASP A 160 -17.52 9.56 -9.52
N CYS A 161 -18.18 9.81 -8.39
CA CYS A 161 -18.85 11.07 -8.12
C CYS A 161 -17.85 12.25 -8.14
N ILE A 162 -16.71 12.11 -7.47
CA ILE A 162 -15.65 13.12 -7.46
C ILE A 162 -15.12 13.35 -8.88
N LYS A 163 -14.92 12.29 -9.68
CA LYS A 163 -14.48 12.43 -11.08
C LYS A 163 -15.51 13.16 -11.95
N ALA A 164 -16.80 12.92 -11.71
CA ALA A 164 -17.89 13.53 -12.46
C ALA A 164 -18.07 15.03 -12.18
N ASP A 165 -17.44 15.55 -11.13
CA ASP A 165 -17.53 16.96 -10.78
C ASP A 165 -16.90 17.85 -11.87
N ARG A 166 -17.75 18.72 -12.43
CA ARG A 166 -17.41 19.64 -13.51
C ARG A 166 -16.24 20.58 -13.18
N ARG A 167 -15.96 20.80 -11.88
CA ARG A 167 -14.84 21.61 -11.38
C ARG A 167 -13.48 20.99 -11.69
N LEU A 168 -13.43 19.66 -11.81
CA LEU A 168 -12.21 18.89 -12.05
C LEU A 168 -12.00 18.62 -13.53
N THR A 169 -13.04 18.65 -14.35
CA THR A 169 -12.98 18.25 -15.77
C THR A 169 -12.21 19.22 -16.68
N GLU A 170 -12.24 20.53 -16.39
CA GLU A 170 -11.59 21.53 -17.27
C GLU A 170 -10.09 21.74 -16.95
N ASN A 171 -9.67 21.55 -15.69
CA ASN A 171 -8.30 21.86 -15.23
C ASN A 171 -7.55 20.67 -14.63
N LEU A 172 -8.21 19.53 -14.37
CA LEU A 172 -7.66 18.40 -13.61
C LEU A 172 -7.61 17.07 -14.40
N ALA A 173 -7.51 17.13 -15.72
CA ALA A 173 -7.42 15.93 -16.56
C ALA A 173 -6.31 14.95 -16.11
N ILE A 174 -5.18 15.48 -15.61
CA ILE A 174 -4.07 14.64 -15.11
C ILE A 174 -4.46 13.91 -13.82
N ALA A 175 -5.22 14.54 -12.93
CA ALA A 175 -5.68 13.92 -11.69
C ALA A 175 -6.75 12.85 -11.93
N ASN A 176 -7.61 13.05 -12.93
CA ASN A 176 -8.60 12.05 -13.33
C ASN A 176 -7.94 10.72 -13.70
N ASN A 177 -6.78 10.74 -14.35
CA ASN A 177 -6.04 9.50 -14.64
C ASN A 177 -5.61 8.74 -13.37
N TYR A 178 -5.24 9.45 -12.30
CA TYR A 178 -4.90 8.81 -11.02
C TYR A 178 -6.14 8.33 -10.28
N ILE A 179 -7.26 9.04 -10.38
CA ILE A 179 -8.56 8.58 -9.85
C ILE A 179 -9.00 7.30 -10.57
N ASP A 180 -8.92 7.28 -11.90
CA ASP A 180 -9.23 6.10 -12.71
C ASP A 180 -8.34 4.91 -12.33
N TYR A 181 -7.04 5.16 -12.15
CA TYR A 181 -6.11 4.15 -11.65
C TYR A 181 -6.51 3.59 -10.28
N THR A 182 -6.89 4.45 -9.34
CA THR A 182 -7.35 3.99 -8.01
C THR A 182 -8.62 3.15 -8.09
N ILE A 183 -9.57 3.53 -8.94
CA ILE A 183 -10.82 2.79 -9.15
C ILE A 183 -10.52 1.40 -9.72
N ASP A 184 -9.71 1.34 -10.78
CA ASP A 184 -9.31 0.07 -11.41
C ASP A 184 -8.57 -0.84 -10.43
N ALA A 185 -7.70 -0.28 -9.59
CA ALA A 185 -6.97 -1.03 -8.59
C ALA A 185 -7.89 -1.59 -7.49
N LEU A 186 -8.88 -0.82 -7.04
CA LEU A 186 -9.90 -1.27 -6.07
C LEU A 186 -10.80 -2.37 -6.63
N LEU A 187 -11.23 -2.23 -7.88
CA LEU A 187 -12.04 -3.25 -8.56
C LEU A 187 -11.26 -4.57 -8.71
N LYS A 188 -9.98 -4.49 -9.09
CA LYS A 188 -9.10 -5.65 -9.17
C LYS A 188 -8.94 -6.36 -7.82
N LEU A 189 -8.84 -5.59 -6.72
CA LEU A 189 -8.78 -6.18 -5.37
C LEU A 189 -10.07 -6.95 -5.03
N LYS A 190 -11.23 -6.37 -5.36
CA LYS A 190 -12.53 -7.04 -5.17
C LYS A 190 -12.61 -8.35 -5.94
N GLU A 191 -12.14 -8.38 -7.18
CA GLU A 191 -12.07 -9.59 -7.98
C GLU A 191 -11.18 -10.65 -7.33
N THR A 192 -9.97 -10.28 -6.87
CA THR A 192 -9.09 -11.24 -6.19
C THR A 192 -9.67 -11.81 -4.89
N GLN A 193 -10.45 -11.05 -4.13
CA GLN A 193 -11.13 -11.57 -2.94
C GLN A 193 -12.20 -12.61 -3.30
N ASN A 194 -12.95 -12.39 -4.39
CA ASN A 194 -13.97 -13.33 -4.85
C ASN A 194 -13.36 -14.66 -5.35
N GLU A 195 -12.20 -14.61 -5.99
CA GLU A 195 -11.50 -15.80 -6.47
C GLU A 195 -10.96 -16.67 -5.31
N GLU A 196 -10.35 -16.06 -4.28
CA GLU A 196 -9.81 -16.79 -3.13
C GLU A 196 -10.89 -17.52 -2.30
N ILE A 197 -12.11 -16.97 -2.23
CA ILE A 197 -13.24 -17.62 -1.55
C ILE A 197 -13.70 -18.87 -2.34
N SER A 198 -13.60 -18.86 -3.67
CA SER A 198 -14.06 -19.97 -4.50
C SER A 198 -13.19 -21.23 -4.38
N ASP A 199 -11.88 -21.08 -4.15
CA ASP A 199 -10.95 -22.21 -3.99
C ASP A 199 -11.15 -22.94 -2.64
N THR A 200 -11.59 -22.23 -1.60
CA THR A 200 -11.92 -22.85 -0.29
C THR A 200 -13.20 -23.68 -0.31
N SER A 201 -14.09 -23.49 -1.30
CA SER A 201 -15.33 -24.27 -1.41
C SER A 201 -15.10 -25.75 -1.74
N THR A 202 -13.91 -26.08 -2.25
CA THR A 202 -13.54 -27.46 -2.59
C THR A 202 -12.83 -28.20 -1.45
N VAL A 203 -12.30 -27.47 -0.46
CA VAL A 203 -11.64 -28.05 0.71
C VAL A 203 -12.60 -27.99 1.88
N LYS A 204 -13.03 -29.14 2.37
CA LYS A 204 -13.91 -29.23 3.54
C LYS A 204 -13.37 -28.36 4.68
N PRO A 205 -14.18 -27.48 5.27
CA PRO A 205 -13.75 -26.66 6.39
C PRO A 205 -13.19 -27.53 7.50
N PHE A 206 -12.22 -26.99 8.26
CA PHE A 206 -11.54 -27.74 9.33
C PHE A 206 -12.53 -28.35 10.33
N TRP A 207 -13.64 -27.67 10.62
CA TRP A 207 -14.72 -28.19 11.46
C TRP A 207 -15.37 -29.44 10.88
N GLU A 208 -15.65 -29.48 9.58
CA GLU A 208 -16.20 -30.67 8.93
C GLU A 208 -15.19 -31.83 9.00
N LYS A 209 -13.89 -31.53 8.85
CA LYS A 209 -12.82 -32.49 9.06
C LYS A 209 -12.77 -33.02 10.51
N ILE A 210 -13.00 -32.16 11.52
CA ILE A 210 -13.10 -32.58 12.93
C ILE A 210 -14.34 -33.47 13.14
N VAL A 211 -15.49 -33.13 12.54
CA VAL A 211 -16.72 -33.92 12.64
C VAL A 211 -16.53 -35.30 12.01
N GLU A 212 -15.86 -35.38 10.86
CA GLU A 212 -15.53 -36.66 10.22
C GLU A 212 -14.60 -37.52 11.08
N ILE A 213 -13.58 -36.92 11.69
CA ILE A 213 -12.69 -37.61 12.62
C ILE A 213 -13.49 -38.08 13.85
N GLY A 214 -14.38 -37.25 14.38
CA GLY A 214 -15.22 -37.58 15.53
C GLY A 214 -16.17 -38.76 15.27
N ALA A 215 -16.68 -38.90 14.04
CA ALA A 215 -17.55 -40.00 13.64
C ALA A 215 -16.82 -41.37 13.57
N GLN A 216 -15.50 -41.39 13.45
CA GLN A 216 -14.70 -42.62 13.45
C GLN A 216 -14.36 -43.13 14.86
N VAL A 217 -14.61 -42.32 15.89
CA VAL A 217 -14.28 -42.66 17.28
C VAL A 217 -15.47 -43.38 17.94
N PRO A 218 -15.28 -44.60 18.49
CA PRO A 218 -16.37 -45.35 19.12
C PRO A 218 -16.91 -44.68 20.39
N GLU A 219 -18.21 -44.84 20.67
CA GLU A 219 -18.90 -44.22 21.82
C GLU A 219 -18.26 -44.54 23.19
N SER A 220 -17.56 -45.67 23.31
CA SER A 220 -16.83 -46.04 24.52
C SER A 220 -15.67 -45.10 24.84
N GLU A 221 -15.07 -44.47 23.83
CA GLU A 221 -14.02 -43.46 24.01
C GLU A 221 -14.62 -42.08 24.29
N TRP A 222 -15.77 -41.76 23.68
CA TRP A 222 -16.54 -40.56 24.01
C TRP A 222 -17.02 -40.54 25.47
N ALA A 223 -17.33 -41.70 26.03
CA ALA A 223 -17.73 -41.84 27.43
C ALA A 223 -16.61 -41.49 28.44
N LYS A 224 -15.34 -41.48 28.02
CA LYS A 224 -14.21 -41.11 28.88
C LYS A 224 -13.99 -39.59 28.95
N LEU A 225 -14.60 -38.82 28.05
CA LEU A 225 -14.44 -37.38 28.04
C LEU A 225 -15.23 -36.75 29.20
N PRO A 226 -14.63 -35.73 29.85
CA PRO A 226 -15.30 -35.02 30.93
C PRO A 226 -16.48 -34.22 30.38
N ARG A 227 -17.63 -34.30 31.08
CA ARG A 227 -18.85 -33.58 30.73
C ARG A 227 -18.85 -32.13 31.24
N ASP A 228 -17.85 -31.78 32.03
CA ASP A 228 -17.74 -30.50 32.73
C ASP A 228 -17.06 -29.41 31.86
N LEU A 229 -16.96 -29.66 30.54
CA LEU A 229 -16.28 -28.80 29.57
C LEU A 229 -14.90 -28.35 30.07
N ALA A 230 -14.71 -27.04 30.26
CA ALA A 230 -13.46 -26.44 30.71
C ALA A 230 -13.41 -26.14 32.22
N SER A 231 -14.49 -26.35 32.98
CA SER A 231 -14.58 -25.93 34.39
C SER A 231 -13.55 -26.62 35.28
N ASN A 232 -13.18 -27.85 34.96
CA ASN A 232 -12.20 -28.65 35.70
C ASN A 232 -10.88 -28.84 34.91
N PHE A 233 -10.55 -27.91 34.02
CA PHE A 233 -9.36 -28.02 33.16
C PHE A 233 -8.06 -28.22 33.96
N GLU A 234 -7.89 -27.51 35.08
CA GLU A 234 -6.70 -27.64 35.94
C GLU A 234 -6.58 -29.02 36.59
N HIS A 235 -7.70 -29.66 36.92
CA HIS A 235 -7.71 -31.03 37.43
C HIS A 235 -7.18 -32.01 36.38
N TYR A 236 -7.61 -31.88 35.12
CA TYR A 236 -7.22 -32.80 34.05
C TYR A 236 -5.77 -32.60 33.57
N MET A 237 -5.26 -31.36 33.60
CA MET A 237 -3.90 -31.07 33.15
C MET A 237 -2.86 -31.20 34.26
N TYR A 238 -3.22 -30.84 35.49
CA TYR A 238 -2.26 -30.68 36.60
C TYR A 238 -2.62 -31.47 37.87
N GLY A 239 -3.76 -32.16 37.91
CA GLY A 239 -4.18 -32.96 39.07
C GLY A 239 -4.66 -32.14 40.26
N ALA A 240 -5.06 -30.88 40.05
CA ALA A 240 -5.70 -30.04 41.05
C ALA A 240 -7.00 -30.69 41.60
N PRO A 241 -7.48 -30.38 42.81
CA PRO A 241 -8.75 -30.90 43.31
C PRO A 241 -9.91 -30.48 42.39
N LYS A 242 -10.88 -31.38 42.19
CA LYS A 242 -12.03 -31.13 41.31
C LYS A 242 -13.01 -30.16 42.00
N GLU A 243 -13.43 -29.13 41.26
CA GLU A 243 -14.48 -28.22 41.69
C GLU A 243 -15.85 -28.78 41.26
N GLU A 244 -16.84 -28.74 42.16
CA GLU A 244 -18.22 -29.23 41.93
C GLU A 244 -19.05 -28.25 41.09
#